data_AF-A0A0D0PSX9-F1
#
_entry.id   AF-A0A0D0PSX9-F1
#
_cell.length_a   1.000
_cell.length_b   1.000
_cell.length_c   1.000
_cell.angle_alpha   90.00
_cell.angle_beta   90.00
_cell.angle_gamma   90.00
#
_symmetry.space_group_name_H-M   'P 1'
#
loop_
_entity.id
_entity.type
_entity.pdbx_description
1 polymer ?
#
loop_
_entity_poly.entity_id
_entity_poly.type
_entity_poly.pdbx_seq_one_letter_code
_entity_poly.pdbx_strand_id
1 'polypeptide(L)'
;MEQHARLDAQEAALDALLEALDVPAEVPQDDRVARLAERAPGYAQYHRIGHKRQAAYRRLTADRAAAHRAYPLVLAALLTDDDPSSPRWFAQVLLTVGGRRRLQEELVAAVAAGDPLRQVCAVGAWRWADAADGPLAERFPAARREAAARCVDPWARERLAEQPTGRQ
;
A
#
# COMPACT_ATOMS: atom_id res chain seq x y z
N MET A 1 -1.19 13.99 8.87
CA MET A 1 -0.03 13.08 9.03
C MET A 1 1.11 13.61 8.20
N GLU A 2 2.32 13.64 8.73
CA GLU A 2 3.50 14.14 8.03
C GLU A 2 4.02 13.15 7.00
N GLN A 3 4.66 13.63 5.93
CA GLN A 3 5.18 12.79 4.86
C GLN A 3 6.25 11.80 5.35
N HIS A 4 7.15 12.24 6.23
CA HIS A 4 8.21 11.39 6.75
C HIS A 4 7.66 10.19 7.53
N ALA A 5 6.66 10.42 8.38
CA ALA A 5 5.99 9.34 9.13
C ALA A 5 5.35 8.28 8.21
N ARG A 6 4.83 8.69 7.05
CA ARG A 6 4.30 7.75 6.04
C ARG A 6 5.39 6.94 5.39
N LEU A 7 6.48 7.60 4.98
CA LEU A 7 7.64 6.92 4.40
C LEU A 7 8.28 5.94 5.39
N ASP A 8 8.35 6.29 6.68
CA ASP A 8 8.87 5.41 7.73
C ASP A 8 7.98 4.17 7.91
N ALA A 9 6.66 4.36 7.99
CA ALA A 9 5.72 3.26 8.09
C ALA A 9 5.79 2.31 6.88
N GLN A 10 5.92 2.88 5.68
CA GLN A 10 6.08 2.12 4.45
C GLN A 10 7.41 1.35 4.42
N GLU A 11 8.51 2.00 4.77
CA GLU A 11 9.84 1.39 4.80
C GLU A 11 9.87 0.24 5.82
N ALA A 12 9.31 0.45 7.02
CA ALA A 12 9.21 -0.58 8.05
C ALA A 12 8.36 -1.80 7.62
N ALA A 13 7.23 -1.57 6.94
CA ALA A 13 6.40 -2.67 6.43
C ALA A 13 7.12 -3.47 5.34
N LEU A 14 7.90 -2.81 4.48
CA LEU A 14 8.72 -3.47 3.46
C LEU A 14 9.90 -4.22 4.08
N ASP A 15 10.53 -3.68 5.12
CA ASP A 15 11.62 -4.36 5.83
C ASP A 15 11.15 -5.65 6.49
N ALA A 16 10.01 -5.60 7.21
CA ALA A 16 9.40 -6.80 7.79
C ALA A 16 9.03 -7.85 6.72
N LEU A 17 8.54 -7.40 5.57
CA LEU A 17 8.22 -8.30 4.45
C LEU A 17 9.48 -8.94 3.86
N LEU A 18 10.54 -8.17 3.63
CA LEU A 18 11.79 -8.67 3.06
C LEU A 18 12.52 -9.62 4.00
N GLU A 19 12.53 -9.32 5.30
CA GLU A 19 13.05 -10.21 6.34
C GLU A 19 12.32 -11.56 6.31
N ALA A 20 10.98 -11.56 6.30
CA ALA A 20 10.20 -12.79 6.24
C ALA A 20 10.36 -13.58 4.92
N LEU A 21 10.77 -12.91 3.85
CA LEU A 21 11.04 -13.52 2.54
C LEU A 21 12.48 -14.02 2.39
N ASP A 22 13.36 -13.69 3.35
CA ASP A 22 14.81 -13.90 3.27
C ASP A 22 15.41 -13.27 2.00
N VAL A 23 15.02 -12.02 1.73
CA VAL A 23 15.48 -11.26 0.56
C VAL A 23 16.27 -10.04 0.99
N PRO A 24 17.55 -9.94 0.62
CA PRO A 24 18.32 -8.73 0.90
C PRO A 24 17.82 -7.55 0.07
N ALA A 25 17.72 -6.38 0.70
CA ALA A 25 17.47 -5.11 0.03
C ALA A 25 18.80 -4.52 -0.47
N GLU A 26 19.13 -4.72 -1.74
CA GLU A 26 20.23 -3.97 -2.36
C GLU A 26 19.72 -2.61 -2.82
N VAL A 27 20.29 -1.54 -2.23
CA VAL A 27 20.09 -0.16 -2.68
C VAL A 27 21.40 0.30 -3.31
N PRO A 28 21.48 0.40 -4.65
CA PRO A 28 22.66 0.95 -5.31
C PRO A 28 22.94 2.37 -4.83
N GLN A 29 24.21 2.69 -4.60
CA GLN A 29 24.64 4.08 -4.44
C GLN A 29 24.55 4.77 -5.80
N ASP A 30 23.77 5.86 -5.87
CA ASP A 30 23.57 6.63 -7.10
C ASP A 30 23.76 8.13 -6.81
N ASP A 31 24.77 8.74 -7.43
CA ASP A 31 25.09 10.16 -7.31
C ASP A 31 23.94 11.08 -7.78
N ARG A 32 23.03 10.58 -8.63
CA ARG A 32 21.81 11.31 -9.01
C ARG A 32 20.84 11.37 -7.84
N VAL A 33 20.73 10.30 -7.06
CA VAL A 33 19.88 10.25 -5.86
C VAL A 33 20.42 11.19 -4.80
N ALA A 34 21.74 11.24 -4.60
CA ALA A 34 22.37 12.21 -3.70
C ALA A 34 22.03 13.66 -4.09
N ARG A 35 22.21 14.02 -5.38
CA ARG A 35 21.88 15.36 -5.89
C ARG A 35 20.39 15.71 -5.81
N LEU A 36 19.50 14.73 -5.96
CA LEU A 36 18.06 14.95 -5.82
C LEU A 36 17.63 15.06 -4.37
N ALA A 37 18.30 14.37 -3.45
CA ALA A 37 18.04 14.46 -2.01
C ALA A 37 18.32 15.86 -1.46
N GLU A 38 19.27 16.60 -2.04
CA GLU A 38 19.52 18.01 -1.72
C GLU A 38 18.34 18.93 -2.05
N ARG A 39 17.50 18.55 -3.02
CA ARG A 39 16.40 19.38 -3.55
C ARG A 39 15.03 18.91 -3.08
N ALA A 40 14.92 17.65 -2.67
CA ALA A 40 13.69 17.01 -2.26
C ALA A 40 13.94 16.16 -0.99
N PRO A 41 13.66 16.73 0.20
CA PRO A 41 13.71 15.97 1.45
C PRO A 41 12.88 14.69 1.37
N GLY A 42 13.45 13.57 1.83
CA GLY A 42 12.81 12.25 1.75
C GLY A 42 12.98 11.51 0.43
N TYR A 43 13.54 12.13 -0.62
CA TYR A 43 13.73 11.46 -1.92
C TYR A 43 14.60 10.21 -1.83
N ALA A 44 15.70 10.25 -1.06
CA ALA A 44 16.55 9.08 -0.86
C ALA A 44 15.78 7.91 -0.23
N GLN A 45 14.92 8.18 0.75
CA GLN A 45 14.07 7.18 1.39
C GLN A 45 13.03 6.61 0.42
N TYR A 46 12.35 7.49 -0.33
CA TYR A 46 11.41 7.07 -1.38
C TYR A 46 12.07 6.16 -2.42
N HIS A 47 13.32 6.49 -2.83
CA HIS A 47 14.09 5.67 -3.75
C HIS A 47 14.41 4.27 -3.16
N ARG A 48 14.86 4.20 -1.90
CA ARG A 48 15.08 2.93 -1.19
C ARG A 48 13.81 2.07 -1.12
N ILE A 49 12.68 2.68 -0.76
CA ILE A 49 11.36 2.04 -0.75
C ILE A 49 11.05 1.44 -2.13
N GLY A 50 11.34 2.18 -3.21
CA GLY A 50 11.21 1.69 -4.58
C GLY A 50 11.96 0.39 -4.84
N HIS A 51 13.23 0.29 -4.41
CA HIS A 51 14.04 -0.92 -4.53
C HIS A 51 13.51 -2.07 -3.68
N LYS A 52 13.19 -1.83 -2.41
CA LYS A 52 12.62 -2.82 -1.49
C LYS A 52 11.33 -3.43 -2.06
N ARG A 53 10.45 -2.58 -2.58
CA ARG A 53 9.19 -3.00 -3.23
C ARG A 53 9.44 -3.90 -4.44
N GLN A 54 10.39 -3.53 -5.31
CA GLN A 54 10.74 -4.34 -6.48
C GLN A 54 11.31 -5.71 -6.09
N ALA A 55 12.20 -5.76 -5.10
CA ALA A 55 12.79 -7.00 -4.61
C ALA A 55 11.72 -7.94 -4.05
N ALA A 56 10.84 -7.43 -3.17
CA ALA A 56 9.73 -8.18 -2.62
C ALA A 56 8.79 -8.71 -3.72
N TYR A 57 8.38 -7.85 -4.66
CA TYR A 57 7.50 -8.24 -5.77
C TYR A 57 8.10 -9.36 -6.64
N ARG A 58 9.38 -9.26 -6.99
CA ARG A 58 10.07 -10.31 -7.78
C ARG A 58 10.07 -11.65 -7.04
N ARG A 59 10.37 -11.65 -5.73
CA ARG A 59 10.36 -12.87 -4.91
C ARG A 59 8.97 -13.48 -4.82
N LEU A 60 7.96 -12.66 -4.54
CA LEU A 60 6.56 -13.10 -4.35
C LEU A 60 5.94 -13.66 -5.63
N THR A 61 6.28 -13.09 -6.79
CA THR A 61 5.79 -13.57 -8.09
C THR A 61 6.53 -14.82 -8.58
N ALA A 62 7.78 -15.02 -8.19
CA ALA A 62 8.55 -16.23 -8.48
C ALA A 62 8.17 -17.43 -7.59
N ASP A 63 7.64 -17.19 -6.38
CA ASP A 63 7.32 -18.25 -5.41
C ASP A 63 5.95 -18.02 -4.77
N ARG A 64 4.96 -18.72 -5.34
CA ARG A 64 3.59 -18.68 -4.88
C ARG A 64 3.44 -19.15 -3.43
N ALA A 65 4.23 -20.12 -2.98
CA ALA A 65 4.14 -20.64 -1.61
C ALA A 65 4.66 -19.61 -0.60
N ALA A 66 5.74 -18.90 -0.93
CA ALA A 66 6.20 -17.76 -0.15
C ALA A 66 5.13 -16.65 -0.08
N ALA A 67 4.48 -16.33 -1.21
CA ALA A 67 3.39 -15.35 -1.23
C ALA A 67 2.18 -15.76 -0.37
N HIS A 68 1.81 -17.04 -0.33
CA HIS A 68 0.77 -17.53 0.59
C HIS A 68 1.16 -17.34 2.06
N ARG A 69 2.38 -17.72 2.45
CA ARG A 69 2.87 -17.58 3.84
C ARG A 69 3.00 -16.12 4.27
N ALA A 70 3.45 -15.26 3.36
CA ALA A 70 3.68 -13.85 3.61
C ALA A 70 2.42 -12.98 3.43
N TYR A 71 1.24 -13.55 3.17
CA TYR A 71 0.01 -12.78 2.88
C TYR A 71 -0.25 -11.62 3.86
N PRO A 72 -0.17 -11.81 5.20
CA PRO A 72 -0.41 -10.70 6.14
C PRO A 72 0.60 -9.56 5.99
N LEU A 73 1.87 -9.87 5.70
CA LEU A 73 2.93 -8.89 5.51
C LEU A 73 2.81 -8.17 4.16
N VAL A 74 2.41 -8.88 3.11
CA VAL A 74 2.10 -8.25 1.80
C VAL A 74 0.91 -7.30 1.93
N LEU A 75 -0.12 -7.68 2.70
CA LEU A 75 -1.24 -6.80 3.00
C LEU A 75 -0.81 -5.58 3.83
N ALA A 76 0.07 -5.75 4.82
CA ALA A 76 0.61 -4.64 5.60
C ALA A 76 1.42 -3.65 4.73
N ALA A 77 2.25 -4.17 3.82
CA ALA A 77 3.00 -3.37 2.86
C ALA A 77 2.07 -2.63 1.89
N LEU A 78 0.99 -3.26 1.42
CA LEU A 78 -0.04 -2.60 0.60
C LEU A 78 -0.73 -1.47 1.38
N LEU A 79 -1.09 -1.71 2.64
CA LEU A 79 -1.82 -0.77 3.50
C LEU A 79 -0.95 0.33 4.12
N THR A 80 0.31 0.43 3.69
CA THR A 80 1.22 1.53 4.02
C THR A 80 1.79 2.20 2.76
N ASP A 81 1.38 1.77 1.57
CA ASP A 81 1.82 2.32 0.29
C ASP A 81 0.83 3.41 -0.19
N ASP A 82 1.15 4.68 0.05
CA ASP A 82 0.34 5.83 -0.37
C ASP A 82 0.71 6.37 -1.77
N ASP A 83 1.66 5.73 -2.46
CA ASP A 83 2.01 6.04 -3.85
C ASP A 83 0.83 5.72 -4.77
N PRO A 84 0.53 6.57 -5.77
CA PRO A 84 -0.60 6.33 -6.64
C PRO A 84 -0.53 4.99 -7.38
N SER A 85 0.63 4.62 -7.92
CA SER A 85 0.76 3.60 -8.95
C SER A 85 1.29 2.26 -8.43
N SER A 86 2.08 2.26 -7.37
CA SER A 86 2.73 1.05 -6.86
C SER A 86 1.84 0.04 -6.11
N PRO A 87 0.69 0.42 -5.49
CA PRO A 87 -0.20 -0.54 -4.83
C PRO A 87 -0.66 -1.68 -5.75
N ARG A 88 -0.66 -1.45 -7.08
CA ARG A 88 -1.03 -2.45 -8.09
C ARG A 88 -0.22 -3.75 -7.98
N TRP A 89 1.06 -3.67 -7.61
CA TRP A 89 1.95 -4.84 -7.56
C TRP A 89 1.56 -5.79 -6.42
N PHE A 90 1.38 -5.27 -5.21
CA PHE A 90 0.99 -6.09 -4.06
C PHE A 90 -0.47 -6.50 -4.12
N ALA A 91 -1.37 -5.64 -4.65
CA ALA A 91 -2.74 -6.05 -4.92
C ALA A 91 -2.80 -7.27 -5.86
N GLN A 92 -2.02 -7.28 -6.95
CA GLN A 92 -1.95 -8.41 -7.87
C GLN A 92 -1.44 -9.70 -7.18
N VAL A 93 -0.42 -9.60 -6.33
CA VAL A 93 0.07 -10.74 -5.53
C VAL A 93 -1.05 -11.29 -4.64
N LEU A 94 -1.71 -10.41 -3.87
CA LEU A 94 -2.79 -10.80 -2.95
C LEU A 94 -4.00 -11.39 -3.67
N LEU A 95 -4.38 -10.85 -4.82
CA LEU A 95 -5.41 -11.43 -5.69
C LEU A 95 -5.03 -12.84 -6.14
N THR A 96 -3.77 -13.06 -6.52
CA THR A 96 -3.28 -14.34 -7.02
C THR A 96 -3.34 -15.45 -5.97
N VAL A 97 -2.99 -15.14 -4.71
CA VAL A 97 -2.88 -16.14 -3.64
C VAL A 97 -4.08 -16.17 -2.69
N GLY A 98 -4.78 -15.05 -2.49
CA GLY A 98 -5.92 -14.93 -1.58
C GLY A 98 -7.28 -14.81 -2.28
N GLY A 99 -7.29 -14.50 -3.57
CA GLY A 99 -8.50 -14.28 -4.34
C GLY A 99 -9.13 -12.90 -4.09
N ARG A 100 -10.03 -12.51 -5.02
CA ARG A 100 -10.71 -11.21 -5.03
C ARG A 100 -11.45 -10.92 -3.74
N ARG A 101 -12.32 -11.85 -3.32
CA ARG A 101 -13.20 -11.67 -2.16
C ARG A 101 -12.43 -11.37 -0.89
N ARG A 102 -11.38 -12.15 -0.60
CA ARG A 102 -10.57 -11.96 0.61
C ARG A 102 -9.92 -10.59 0.61
N LEU A 103 -9.28 -10.19 -0.50
CA LEU A 103 -8.66 -8.87 -0.59
C LEU A 103 -9.68 -7.76 -0.37
N GLN A 104 -10.86 -7.84 -1.00
CA GLN A 104 -11.90 -6.83 -0.83
C GLN A 104 -12.43 -6.75 0.61
N GLU A 105 -12.62 -7.89 1.29
CA GLU A 105 -13.02 -7.92 2.71
C GLU A 105 -11.95 -7.27 3.61
N GLU A 106 -10.66 -7.55 3.38
CA GLU A 106 -9.53 -6.95 4.09
C GLU A 106 -9.44 -5.44 3.86
N LEU A 107 -9.67 -4.97 2.62
CA LEU A 107 -9.70 -3.54 2.30
C LEU A 107 -10.88 -2.82 2.95
N VAL A 108 -12.07 -3.43 2.96
CA VAL A 108 -13.23 -2.89 3.69
C VAL A 108 -12.92 -2.79 5.19
N ALA A 109 -12.32 -3.84 5.78
CA ALA A 109 -11.93 -3.83 7.18
C ALA A 109 -10.87 -2.76 7.49
N ALA A 110 -9.88 -2.59 6.61
CA ALA A 110 -8.86 -1.56 6.75
C ALA A 110 -9.43 -0.14 6.69
N VAL A 111 -10.39 0.13 5.80
CA VAL A 111 -11.10 1.41 5.78
C VAL A 111 -11.97 1.62 7.03
N ALA A 112 -12.66 0.58 7.48
CA ALA A 112 -13.58 0.67 8.61
C ALA A 112 -12.88 0.80 9.97
N ALA A 113 -11.69 0.23 10.15
CA ALA A 113 -11.05 0.10 11.46
C ALA A 113 -9.55 0.46 11.49
N GLY A 114 -8.91 0.69 10.34
CA GLY A 114 -7.49 1.04 10.29
C GLY A 114 -7.20 2.43 10.84
N ASP A 115 -5.93 2.69 11.12
CA ASP A 115 -5.41 4.04 11.34
C ASP A 115 -5.53 4.90 10.05
N PRO A 116 -5.33 6.23 10.13
CA PRO A 116 -5.50 7.11 8.98
C PRO A 116 -4.69 6.73 7.74
N LEU A 117 -3.46 6.21 7.88
CA LEU A 117 -2.63 5.78 6.75
C LEU A 117 -3.25 4.55 6.08
N ARG A 118 -3.59 3.54 6.89
CA ARG A 118 -4.20 2.30 6.40
C ARG A 118 -5.52 2.55 5.68
N GLN A 119 -6.35 3.45 6.20
CA GLN A 119 -7.61 3.83 5.56
C GLN A 119 -7.38 4.43 4.17
N VAL A 120 -6.45 5.37 4.03
CA VAL A 120 -6.12 6.02 2.75
C VAL A 120 -5.51 5.01 1.76
N CYS A 121 -4.53 4.23 2.19
CA CYS A 121 -3.89 3.21 1.34
C CYS A 121 -4.90 2.15 0.88
N ALA A 122 -5.85 1.76 1.74
CA ALA A 122 -6.92 0.84 1.36
C ALA A 122 -7.83 1.43 0.25
N VAL A 123 -8.14 2.73 0.31
CA VAL A 123 -8.85 3.44 -0.77
C VAL A 123 -8.04 3.46 -2.06
N GLY A 124 -6.75 3.75 -1.99
CA GLY A 124 -5.86 3.70 -3.16
C GLY A 124 -5.74 2.30 -3.77
N ALA A 125 -5.74 1.26 -2.94
CA ALA A 125 -5.65 -0.14 -3.35
C ALA A 125 -6.95 -0.68 -3.94
N TRP A 126 -8.12 -0.16 -3.55
CA TRP A 126 -9.43 -0.67 -3.98
C TRP A 126 -9.58 -0.76 -5.50
N ARG A 127 -9.08 0.23 -6.24
CA ARG A 127 -9.13 0.23 -7.71
C ARG A 127 -8.35 -0.93 -8.36
N TRP A 128 -7.41 -1.52 -7.63
CA TRP A 128 -6.59 -2.65 -8.07
C TRP A 128 -7.12 -4.00 -7.56
N ALA A 129 -8.13 -4.00 -6.69
CA ALA A 129 -8.76 -5.20 -6.15
C ALA A 129 -9.83 -5.81 -7.09
N ASP A 130 -9.76 -5.46 -8.38
CA ASP A 130 -10.72 -5.80 -9.44
C ASP A 130 -12.13 -5.22 -9.19
N ALA A 131 -13.00 -5.22 -10.21
CA ALA A 131 -14.37 -4.72 -10.06
C ALA A 131 -15.10 -5.48 -8.95
N ALA A 132 -15.60 -4.74 -7.97
CA ALA A 132 -16.39 -5.29 -6.89
C ALA A 132 -17.81 -5.55 -7.39
N ASP A 133 -18.27 -6.79 -7.20
CA ASP A 133 -19.65 -7.20 -7.43
C ASP A 133 -20.34 -7.48 -6.09
N GLY A 134 -21.65 -7.25 -6.03
CA GLY A 134 -22.47 -7.61 -4.87
C GLY A 134 -22.24 -6.73 -3.63
N PRO A 135 -22.51 -7.24 -2.41
CA PRO A 135 -22.57 -6.43 -1.18
C PRO A 135 -21.31 -5.63 -0.84
N LEU A 136 -20.14 -6.06 -1.33
CA LEU A 136 -18.87 -5.36 -1.07
C LEU A 136 -18.76 -4.04 -1.86
N ALA A 137 -19.39 -3.95 -3.04
CA ALA A 137 -19.44 -2.73 -3.84
C ALA A 137 -20.19 -1.59 -3.14
N GLU A 138 -21.12 -1.91 -2.24
CA GLU A 138 -21.86 -0.94 -1.43
C GLU A 138 -21.19 -0.68 -0.08
N ARG A 139 -20.67 -1.74 0.56
CA ARG A 139 -20.00 -1.65 1.87
C ARG A 139 -18.75 -0.79 1.83
N PHE A 140 -17.97 -0.85 0.75
CA PHE A 140 -16.72 -0.10 0.65
C PHE A 140 -16.96 1.42 0.60
N PRO A 141 -17.80 1.98 -0.29
CA PRO A 141 -18.16 3.40 -0.25
C PRO A 141 -18.79 3.85 1.07
N ALA A 142 -19.62 3.00 1.70
CA ALA A 142 -20.21 3.31 2.99
C ALA A 142 -19.14 3.43 4.09
N ALA A 143 -18.26 2.44 4.23
CA ALA A 143 -17.15 2.45 5.18
C ALA A 143 -16.23 3.65 4.95
N ARG A 144 -15.95 3.98 3.68
CA ARG A 144 -15.15 5.15 3.31
C ARG A 144 -15.76 6.47 3.78
N ARG A 145 -17.07 6.67 3.56
CA ARG A 145 -17.77 7.89 4.00
C ARG A 145 -17.75 8.01 5.52
N GLU A 146 -17.97 6.90 6.23
CA GLU A 146 -17.90 6.87 7.69
C GLU A 146 -16.49 7.20 8.19
N ALA A 147 -15.47 6.59 7.59
CA ALA A 147 -14.07 6.87 7.89
C ALA A 147 -13.72 8.36 7.66
N ALA A 148 -14.16 8.95 6.55
CA ALA A 148 -13.96 10.37 6.27
C ALA A 148 -14.64 11.27 7.32
N ALA A 149 -15.87 10.94 7.73
CA ALA A 149 -16.65 11.73 8.68
C ALA A 149 -16.01 11.75 10.09
N ARG A 150 -15.39 10.65 10.51
CA ARG A 150 -14.74 10.51 11.82
C ARG A 150 -13.24 10.84 11.81
N CYS A 151 -12.64 11.05 10.64
CA CYS A 151 -11.20 11.26 10.51
C CYS A 151 -10.80 12.65 11.00
N VAL A 152 -10.00 12.68 12.07
CA VAL A 152 -9.44 13.92 12.64
C VAL A 152 -8.14 14.35 11.97
N ASP A 153 -7.45 13.43 11.30
CA ASP A 153 -6.22 13.74 10.57
C ASP A 153 -6.55 14.51 9.28
N PRO A 154 -6.07 15.75 9.10
CA PRO A 154 -6.46 16.57 7.95
C PRO A 154 -6.08 15.97 6.60
N TRP A 155 -4.89 15.35 6.52
CA TRP A 155 -4.38 14.72 5.30
C TRP A 155 -5.24 13.52 4.92
N ALA A 156 -5.50 12.63 5.89
CA ALA A 156 -6.32 11.45 5.59
C ALA A 156 -7.78 11.84 5.29
N ARG A 157 -8.34 12.83 5.98
CA ARG A 157 -9.70 13.30 5.72
C ARG A 157 -9.86 13.82 4.29
N GLU A 158 -8.91 14.61 3.79
CA GLU A 158 -8.90 15.10 2.42
C GLU A 158 -8.88 13.93 1.42
N ARG A 159 -7.94 13.00 1.57
CA ARG A 159 -7.82 11.82 0.70
C ARG A 159 -9.03 10.89 0.77
N LEU A 160 -9.63 10.72 1.95
CA LEU A 160 -10.84 9.93 2.13
C LEU A 160 -12.06 10.62 1.52
N ALA A 161 -12.09 11.94 1.39
CA ALA A 161 -13.16 12.70 0.75
C ALA A 161 -13.01 12.81 -0.78
N GLU A 162 -11.79 12.74 -1.33
CA GLU A 162 -11.51 12.80 -2.77
C GLU A 162 -12.26 11.72 -3.57
N GLN A 163 -13.32 12.05 -4.32
CA GLN A 163 -13.96 11.03 -5.15
C GLN A 163 -12.92 10.33 -6.03
N PRO A 164 -12.98 8.99 -6.18
CA PRO A 164 -12.08 8.32 -7.10
C PRO A 164 -12.35 8.94 -8.46
N THR A 165 -11.39 9.69 -8.97
CA THR A 165 -11.48 10.28 -10.30
C THR A 165 -11.52 9.11 -11.28
N GLY A 166 -12.73 8.74 -11.68
CA GLY A 166 -12.93 7.94 -12.87
C GLY A 166 -12.38 8.75 -14.04
N ARG A 167 -11.26 8.29 -14.58
CA ARG A 167 -10.59 8.62 -15.87
C ARG A 167 -9.09 8.85 -15.66
N GLN A 168 -8.26 7.97 -16.21
CA GLN A 168 -7.68 8.11 -17.56
C GLN A 168 -7.31 6.73 -18.09
#